data_AF-A0A0F9QP10-F1
#
_entry.id   AF-A0A0F9QP10-F1
#
_cell.length_a   1.000
_cell.length_b   1.000
_cell.length_c   1.000
_cell.angle_alpha   90.00
_cell.angle_beta   90.00
_cell.angle_gamma   90.00
#
_symmetry.space_group_name_H-M   'P 1'
#
loop_
_entity.id
_entity.type
_entity.pdbx_description
1 polymer ?
#
loop_
_entity_poly.entity_id
_entity_poly.type
_entity_poly.pdbx_seq_one_letter_code
_entity_poly.pdbx_strand_id
1 'polypeptide(L)'
;MSKSSLLDKYYKSPLLYDLIIIVLVILSIIYLTENDIFDLYFDCESKEIAGIGITISGFILTILTILLTLKSNSIESKRKKGESNSFKIFLASPLYSKSVIILKNGVLTLLIVSFITLGFSIFFERYYCEYGVYANIVCIIFILLVFLRSFYILNLIFKMQNIENDN
;
A
#
# COMPACT_ATOMS: atom_id res chain seq x y z
N MET A 1 -23.81 10.90 16.61
CA MET A 1 -22.65 11.81 16.69
C MET A 1 -21.41 10.98 16.34
N SER A 2 -21.01 10.99 15.08
CA SER A 2 -19.98 10.07 14.56
C SER A 2 -18.63 10.41 15.17
N LYS A 3 -18.06 9.52 15.99
CA LYS A 3 -16.64 9.56 16.36
C LYS A 3 -15.87 9.52 15.05
N SER A 4 -15.39 10.66 14.57
CA SER A 4 -14.44 10.70 13.46
C SER A 4 -13.21 9.95 13.92
N SER A 5 -13.10 8.70 13.51
CA SER A 5 -11.96 7.86 13.85
C SER A 5 -10.72 8.50 13.24
N LEU A 6 -9.57 8.46 13.93
CA LEU A 6 -8.29 8.91 13.38
C LEU A 6 -8.03 8.32 11.98
N LEU A 7 -8.55 7.11 11.73
CA LEU A 7 -8.59 6.48 10.41
C LEU A 7 -9.30 7.33 9.35
N ASP A 8 -10.48 7.88 9.61
CA ASP A 8 -11.27 8.59 8.59
C ASP A 8 -10.55 9.87 8.10
N LYS A 9 -9.77 10.50 8.98
CA LYS A 9 -8.95 11.66 8.63
C LYS A 9 -7.73 11.26 7.79
N TYR A 10 -7.11 10.13 8.12
CA TYR A 10 -6.01 9.53 7.36
C TYR A 10 -6.44 9.19 5.92
N TYR A 11 -7.61 8.57 5.75
CA TYR A 11 -8.09 8.16 4.41
C TYR A 11 -8.55 9.31 3.51
N LYS A 12 -8.73 10.52 4.04
CA LYS A 12 -9.07 11.70 3.23
C LYS A 12 -7.89 12.17 2.36
N SER A 13 -6.65 11.97 2.81
CA SER A 13 -5.45 12.37 2.08
C SER A 13 -4.26 11.46 2.41
N PRO A 14 -4.34 10.16 2.07
CA PRO A 14 -3.48 9.15 2.66
C PRO A 14 -2.00 9.33 2.28
N LEU A 15 -1.69 9.93 1.12
CA LEU A 15 -0.31 10.23 0.73
C LEU A 15 0.39 11.26 1.65
N LEU A 16 -0.36 12.26 2.16
CA LEU A 16 0.22 13.26 3.07
C LEU A 16 0.53 12.64 4.43
N TYR A 17 -0.34 11.76 4.92
CA TYR A 17 -0.11 11.07 6.19
C TYR A 17 1.01 10.03 6.09
N ASP A 18 1.11 9.29 4.98
CA ASP A 18 2.25 8.40 4.76
C ASP A 18 3.57 9.17 4.89
N LEU A 19 3.67 10.33 4.25
CA LEU A 19 4.87 11.17 4.27
C LEU A 19 5.18 11.66 5.69
N ILE A 20 4.16 12.13 6.44
CA ILE A 20 4.32 12.56 7.84
C ILE A 20 4.79 11.38 8.71
N ILE A 21 4.20 10.21 8.56
CA ILE A 21 4.59 9.01 9.31
C ILE A 21 6.04 8.64 9.01
N ILE A 22 6.44 8.68 7.74
CA ILE A 22 7.83 8.38 7.34
C ILE A 22 8.81 9.36 7.94
N VAL A 23 8.54 10.67 7.84
CA VAL A 23 9.40 11.70 8.42
C VAL A 23 9.52 11.52 9.94
N LEU A 24 8.40 11.23 10.61
CA LEU A 24 8.38 11.03 12.05
C LEU A 24 9.16 9.77 12.45
N VAL A 25 9.03 8.67 11.70
CA VAL A 25 9.78 7.44 11.97
C VAL A 25 11.27 7.64 11.71
N ILE A 26 11.67 8.30 10.61
CA ILE A 26 13.09 8.62 10.35
C ILE A 26 13.68 9.45 11.49
N LEU A 27 12.99 10.52 11.91
CA LEU A 27 13.42 11.36 13.03
C LEU A 27 13.50 10.58 14.34
N SER A 28 12.53 9.69 14.59
CA SER A 28 12.53 8.86 15.80
C SER A 28 13.70 7.88 15.82
N ILE A 29 14.06 7.29 14.67
CA ILE A 29 15.19 6.36 14.58
C ILE A 29 16.50 7.13 14.78
N ILE A 30 16.68 8.28 14.11
CA ILE A 30 17.88 9.13 14.31
C ILE A 30 18.03 9.51 15.78
N TYR A 31 16.95 9.97 16.43
CA TYR A 31 16.96 10.32 17.85
C TYR A 31 17.29 9.12 18.76
N LEU A 32 16.79 7.93 18.44
CA LEU A 32 17.08 6.72 19.22
C LEU A 32 18.53 6.25 19.06
N THR A 33 19.09 6.37 17.85
CA THR A 33 20.49 6.03 17.56
C THR A 33 21.45 7.03 18.20
N GLU A 34 21.17 8.34 18.14
CA GLU A 34 22.04 9.37 18.75
C GLU A 34 22.10 9.28 20.29
N ASN A 35 21.08 8.70 20.92
CA ASN A 35 21.04 8.53 22.37
C ASN A 35 21.58 7.17 22.87
N ASP A 36 22.20 6.35 21.99
CA ASP A 36 22.72 5.00 22.30
C ASP A 36 21.66 4.06 22.93
N ILE A 37 20.37 4.34 22.72
CA ILE A 37 19.28 3.51 23.29
C ILE A 37 19.14 2.21 22.49
N PHE A 38 19.44 2.27 21.19
CA PHE A 38 19.39 1.14 20.26
C PHE A 38 20.55 1.22 19.27
N ASP A 39 21.44 0.22 19.32
CA ASP A 39 22.51 0.07 18.33
C ASP A 39 22.03 -0.85 17.20
N LEU A 40 21.63 -0.24 16.08
CA LEU A 40 21.09 -0.95 14.93
C LEU A 40 22.25 -1.43 14.03
N TYR A 41 22.92 -2.50 14.45
CA TYR A 41 23.89 -3.19 13.60
C TYR A 41 23.15 -4.10 12.61
N PHE A 42 23.28 -3.82 11.32
CA PHE A 42 22.67 -4.61 10.26
C PHE A 42 23.72 -4.98 9.23
N ASP A 43 23.66 -6.23 8.76
CA ASP A 43 24.65 -6.77 7.85
C ASP A 43 24.49 -6.18 6.44
N CYS A 44 25.62 -5.96 5.74
CA CYS A 44 25.65 -5.42 4.38
C CYS A 44 24.88 -6.32 3.38
N GLU A 45 24.56 -7.55 3.76
CA GLU A 45 23.80 -8.52 2.97
C GLU A 45 22.28 -8.27 2.97
N SER A 46 21.77 -7.35 3.79
CA SER A 46 20.33 -7.09 3.96
C SER A 46 19.68 -6.32 2.79
N LYS A 47 20.20 -6.49 1.57
CA LYS A 47 19.78 -5.79 0.34
C LYS A 47 18.43 -6.29 -0.21
N GLU A 48 17.92 -7.40 0.32
CA GLU A 48 16.76 -8.11 -0.25
C GLU A 48 15.41 -7.41 -0.03
N ILE A 49 15.33 -6.45 0.90
CA ILE A 49 14.08 -5.76 1.25
C ILE A 49 13.51 -4.96 0.07
N ALA A 50 14.36 -4.36 -0.76
CA ALA A 50 13.92 -3.71 -1.99
C ALA A 50 13.29 -4.73 -2.96
N GLY A 51 13.85 -5.95 -3.04
CA GLY A 51 13.29 -7.05 -3.82
C GLY A 51 11.92 -7.52 -3.32
N ILE A 52 11.71 -7.53 -2.00
CA ILE A 52 10.41 -7.81 -1.39
C ILE A 52 9.38 -6.75 -1.82
N GLY A 53 9.74 -5.47 -1.77
CA GLY A 53 8.89 -4.37 -2.23
C GLY A 53 8.49 -4.50 -3.71
N ILE A 54 9.43 -4.85 -4.58
CA ILE A 54 9.15 -5.12 -6.01
C ILE A 54 8.19 -6.30 -6.15
N THR A 55 8.43 -7.41 -5.46
CA THR A 55 7.58 -8.61 -5.54
C THR A 55 6.14 -8.31 -5.11
N ILE A 56 5.97 -7.61 -3.99
CA ILE A 56 4.65 -7.21 -3.48
C ILE A 56 3.95 -6.28 -4.48
N SER A 57 4.67 -5.34 -5.09
CA SER A 57 4.10 -4.45 -6.10
C SER A 57 3.57 -5.24 -7.32
N GLY A 58 4.30 -6.28 -7.76
CA GLY A 58 3.88 -7.19 -8.83
C GLY A 58 2.65 -8.02 -8.47
N PHE A 59 2.56 -8.48 -7.23
CA PHE A 59 1.39 -9.20 -6.73
C PHE A 59 0.14 -8.30 -6.73
N ILE A 60 0.26 -7.08 -6.20
CA ILE A 60 -0.85 -6.11 -6.18
C ILE A 60 -1.25 -5.71 -7.61
N LEU A 61 -0.29 -5.54 -8.53
CA LEU A 61 -0.57 -5.25 -9.94
C LEU A 61 -1.33 -6.41 -10.63
N THR A 62 -1.00 -7.65 -10.29
CA THR A 62 -1.74 -8.83 -10.76
C THR A 62 -3.18 -8.80 -10.29
N ILE A 63 -3.42 -8.51 -8.99
CA ILE A 63 -4.77 -8.35 -8.44
C ILE A 63 -5.52 -7.23 -9.16
N LEU A 64 -4.88 -6.08 -9.39
CA LEU A 64 -5.47 -4.95 -10.11
C LEU A 64 -5.89 -5.35 -11.53
N THR A 65 -5.06 -6.12 -12.22
CA THR A 65 -5.33 -6.62 -13.57
C THR A 65 -6.51 -7.58 -13.56
N ILE A 66 -6.58 -8.51 -12.61
CA ILE A 66 -7.73 -9.41 -12.43
C ILE A 66 -9.01 -8.60 -12.20
N LEU A 67 -8.97 -7.58 -11.35
CA LEU A 67 -10.13 -6.70 -11.09
C LEU A 67 -10.58 -5.92 -12.33
N LEU A 68 -9.65 -5.49 -13.18
CA LEU A 68 -9.97 -4.82 -14.45
C LEU A 68 -10.60 -5.78 -15.45
N THR A 69 -10.03 -6.98 -15.61
CA THR A 69 -10.57 -8.02 -16.50
C THR A 69 -11.96 -8.48 -16.06
N LEU A 70 -12.18 -8.68 -14.75
CA LEU A 70 -13.49 -9.04 -14.21
C LEU A 70 -14.53 -7.93 -14.44
N LYS A 71 -14.14 -6.66 -14.32
CA LYS A 71 -15.01 -5.54 -14.67
C LYS A 71 -15.40 -5.56 -16.15
N SER A 72 -14.43 -5.74 -17.04
CA SER A 72 -14.67 -5.83 -18.48
C SER A 72 -15.68 -6.94 -18.82
N ASN A 73 -15.48 -8.13 -18.26
CA ASN A 73 -16.38 -9.27 -18.46
C ASN A 73 -17.77 -9.03 -17.86
N SER A 74 -17.88 -8.28 -16.76
CA SER A 74 -19.18 -7.94 -16.16
C SER A 74 -20.02 -6.99 -17.03
N ILE A 75 -19.36 -6.07 -17.75
CA ILE A 75 -20.01 -5.15 -18.69
C ILE A 75 -20.57 -5.93 -19.88
N GLU A 76 -19.83 -6.93 -20.35
CA GLU A 76 -20.24 -7.80 -21.46
C GLU A 76 -21.36 -8.77 -21.03
N SER A 77 -21.31 -9.27 -19.79
CA SER A 77 -22.37 -10.10 -19.19
C SER A 77 -23.69 -9.37 -18.98
N LYS A 78 -23.72 -8.04 -18.79
CA LYS A 78 -24.99 -7.27 -18.67
C LYS A 78 -25.90 -7.39 -19.90
N ARG A 79 -25.37 -7.83 -21.06
CA ARG A 79 -26.18 -8.16 -22.26
C ARG A 79 -26.92 -9.50 -22.17
N LYS A 80 -26.61 -10.37 -21.21
CA LYS A 80 -27.31 -11.64 -20.95
C LYS A 80 -27.84 -11.67 -19.51
N LYS A 81 -29.17 -11.66 -19.39
CA LYS A 81 -30.00 -11.56 -18.17
C LYS A 81 -29.47 -12.37 -16.96
N GLY A 82 -29.66 -11.83 -15.76
CA GLY A 82 -30.32 -12.63 -14.70
C GLY A 82 -29.72 -12.69 -13.30
N GLU A 83 -28.42 -12.48 -13.09
CA GLU A 83 -27.82 -12.70 -11.76
C GLU A 83 -26.96 -11.51 -11.30
N SER A 84 -27.51 -10.75 -10.35
CA SER A 84 -26.84 -9.70 -9.59
C SER A 84 -26.08 -10.32 -8.42
N ASN A 85 -24.91 -10.89 -8.71
CA ASN A 85 -23.95 -11.25 -7.67
C ASN A 85 -23.43 -9.95 -7.01
N SER A 86 -23.35 -9.87 -5.68
CA SER A 86 -22.88 -8.68 -4.92
C SER A 86 -21.53 -8.13 -5.42
N PHE A 87 -20.73 -9.00 -6.04
CA PHE A 87 -19.50 -8.63 -6.73
C PHE A 87 -19.72 -7.75 -8.00
N LYS A 88 -20.76 -8.02 -8.80
CA LYS A 88 -21.10 -7.18 -9.98
C LYS A 88 -21.58 -5.78 -9.56
N ILE A 89 -22.24 -5.67 -8.41
CA ILE A 89 -22.66 -4.39 -7.84
C ILE A 89 -21.43 -3.58 -7.42
N PHE A 90 -20.46 -4.22 -6.75
CA PHE A 90 -19.17 -3.60 -6.45
C PHE A 90 -18.45 -3.10 -7.72
N LEU A 91 -18.33 -3.93 -8.77
CA LEU A 91 -17.67 -3.57 -10.03
C LEU A 91 -18.35 -2.38 -10.75
N ALA A 92 -19.67 -2.22 -10.58
CA ALA A 92 -20.45 -1.14 -11.17
C ALA A 92 -20.47 0.15 -10.32
N SER A 93 -20.07 0.07 -9.05
CA SER A 93 -20.09 1.20 -8.13
C SER A 93 -18.94 2.19 -8.37
N PRO A 94 -19.11 3.50 -8.07
CA PRO A 94 -18.01 4.47 -8.05
C PRO A 94 -16.87 4.08 -7.08
N LEU A 95 -17.13 3.19 -6.13
CA LEU A 95 -16.12 2.65 -5.22
C LEU A 95 -15.06 1.85 -5.93
N TYR A 96 -15.44 1.04 -6.92
CA TYR A 96 -14.47 0.30 -7.72
C TYR A 96 -13.43 1.24 -8.34
N SER A 97 -13.88 2.35 -8.91
CA SER A 97 -12.99 3.31 -9.53
C SER A 97 -12.04 3.93 -8.51
N LYS A 98 -12.54 4.26 -7.31
CA LYS A 98 -11.70 4.74 -6.20
C LYS A 98 -10.70 3.69 -5.73
N SER A 99 -11.13 2.44 -5.54
CA SER A 99 -10.27 1.32 -5.14
C SER A 99 -9.15 1.08 -6.13
N VAL A 100 -9.46 1.02 -7.43
CA VAL A 100 -8.48 0.85 -8.52
C VAL A 100 -7.47 1.99 -8.55
N ILE A 101 -7.92 3.24 -8.42
CA ILE A 101 -7.01 4.40 -8.40
C ILE A 101 -6.08 4.34 -7.20
N ILE A 102 -6.60 4.05 -6.01
CA ILE A 102 -5.79 3.99 -4.79
C ILE A 102 -4.78 2.83 -4.87
N LEU A 103 -5.21 1.66 -5.35
CA LEU A 103 -4.36 0.49 -5.48
C LEU A 103 -3.27 0.72 -6.53
N LYS A 104 -3.62 1.29 -7.69
CA LYS A 104 -2.67 1.72 -8.73
C LYS A 104 -1.63 2.68 -8.16
N ASN A 105 -2.06 3.69 -7.40
CA ASN A 105 -1.15 4.65 -6.81
C ASN A 105 -0.25 3.99 -5.75
N GLY A 106 -0.78 3.08 -4.94
CA GLY A 106 0.01 2.30 -3.97
C GLY A 106 1.09 1.46 -4.65
N VAL A 107 0.76 0.76 -5.74
CA VAL A 107 1.73 0.01 -6.56
C VAL A 107 2.80 0.94 -7.11
N LEU A 108 2.40 2.06 -7.72
CA LEU A 108 3.35 3.00 -8.33
C LEU A 108 4.31 3.57 -7.28
N THR A 109 3.81 3.98 -6.12
CA THR A 109 4.64 4.49 -5.02
C THR A 109 5.60 3.41 -4.52
N LEU A 110 5.11 2.18 -4.30
CA LEU A 110 5.93 1.07 -3.81
C LEU A 110 7.04 0.71 -4.81
N LEU A 111 6.71 0.71 -6.10
CA LEU A 111 7.66 0.45 -7.18
C LEU A 111 8.74 1.53 -7.22
N ILE A 112 8.36 2.82 -7.21
CA ILE A 112 9.31 3.94 -7.19
C ILE A 112 10.26 3.84 -5.98
N VAL A 113 9.72 3.64 -4.77
CA VAL A 113 10.53 3.53 -3.54
C VAL A 113 11.47 2.34 -3.63
N SER A 114 10.99 1.18 -4.08
CA SER A 114 11.81 -0.04 -4.17
C SER A 114 12.94 0.11 -5.18
N PHE A 115 12.68 0.75 -6.33
CA PHE A 115 13.72 1.05 -7.32
C PHE A 115 14.74 2.08 -6.82
N ILE A 116 14.31 3.10 -6.07
CA ILE A 116 15.23 4.06 -5.45
C ILE A 116 16.12 3.35 -4.43
N THR A 117 15.55 2.52 -3.55
CA THR A 117 16.31 1.78 -2.53
C THR A 117 17.27 0.79 -3.17
N LEU A 118 16.84 0.06 -4.20
CA LEU A 118 17.69 -0.86 -4.95
C LEU A 118 18.83 -0.12 -5.68
N GLY A 119 18.50 0.98 -6.36
CA GLY A 119 19.47 1.84 -7.03
C GLY A 119 20.49 2.39 -6.04
N PHE A 120 20.05 2.87 -4.88
CA PHE A 120 20.93 3.34 -3.82
C PHE A 120 21.87 2.22 -3.33
N SER A 121 21.36 1.01 -3.14
CA SER A 121 22.15 -0.16 -2.74
C SER A 121 23.22 -0.56 -3.77
N ILE A 122 22.92 -0.43 -5.07
CA ILE A 122 23.85 -0.77 -6.16
C ILE A 122 24.88 0.33 -6.37
N PHE A 123 24.48 1.60 -6.42
CA PHE A 123 25.38 2.71 -6.74
C PHE A 123 26.25 3.15 -5.55
N PHE A 124 25.77 2.96 -4.32
CA PHE A 124 26.42 3.44 -3.10
C PHE A 124 26.70 2.31 -2.11
N GLU A 125 27.20 1.17 -2.60
CA GLU A 125 27.46 -0.03 -1.79
C GLU A 125 28.23 0.26 -0.48
N ARG A 126 29.25 1.12 -0.54
CA ARG A 126 30.05 1.49 0.65
C ARG A 126 29.27 2.27 1.69
N TYR A 127 28.34 3.14 1.27
CA TYR A 127 27.46 3.89 2.18
C TYR A 127 26.23 3.09 2.59
N TYR A 128 25.87 2.06 1.82
CA TYR A 128 24.76 1.19 2.13
C TYR A 128 25.02 0.35 3.39
N CYS A 129 26.27 -0.02 3.68
CA CYS A 129 26.62 -0.69 4.93
C CYS A 129 26.35 0.17 6.18
N GLU A 130 26.49 1.49 6.09
CA GLU A 130 26.24 2.41 7.22
C GLU A 130 24.77 2.88 7.28
N TYR A 131 24.16 3.19 6.12
CA TYR A 131 22.84 3.83 6.05
C TYR A 131 21.74 2.96 5.45
N GLY A 132 22.06 1.77 4.94
CA GLY A 132 21.11 0.88 4.28
C GLY A 132 19.98 0.42 5.20
N VAL A 133 20.24 0.38 6.50
CA VAL A 133 19.26 0.09 7.56
C VAL A 133 18.07 1.06 7.50
N TYR A 134 18.37 2.36 7.44
CA TYR A 134 17.33 3.40 7.39
C TYR A 134 16.51 3.28 6.11
N ALA A 135 17.17 3.05 4.97
CA ALA A 135 16.50 2.87 3.69
C ALA A 135 15.58 1.64 3.69
N ASN A 136 16.02 0.54 4.30
CA ASN A 136 15.26 -0.69 4.43
C ASN A 136 14.04 -0.53 5.36
N ILE A 137 14.21 0.12 6.51
CA ILE A 137 13.10 0.42 7.43
C ILE A 137 12.05 1.30 6.74
N VAL A 138 12.49 2.33 6.03
CA VAL A 138 11.59 3.18 5.22
C VAL A 138 10.82 2.33 4.21
N CYS A 139 11.50 1.41 3.51
CA CYS A 139 10.86 0.51 2.55
C CYS A 139 9.82 -0.40 3.21
N ILE A 140 10.11 -0.98 4.39
CA ILE A 140 9.17 -1.81 5.17
C ILE A 140 7.94 -1.00 5.59
N ILE A 141 8.13 0.24 6.05
CA ILE A 141 7.02 1.12 6.45
C ILE A 141 6.12 1.42 5.24
N PHE A 142 6.71 1.71 4.07
CA PHE A 142 5.94 1.89 2.84
C PHE A 142 5.11 0.66 2.48
N ILE A 143 5.70 -0.53 2.59
CA ILE A 143 4.99 -1.80 2.37
C ILE A 143 3.78 -1.88 3.33
N LEU A 144 3.99 -1.66 4.63
CA LEU A 144 2.93 -1.72 5.64
C LEU A 144 1.81 -0.70 5.38
N LEU A 145 2.16 0.55 5.02
CA LEU A 145 1.18 1.60 4.73
C LEU A 145 0.34 1.26 3.48
N VAL A 146 0.96 0.71 2.44
CA VAL A 146 0.26 0.24 1.24
C VAL A 146 -0.69 -0.91 1.56
N PHE A 147 -0.26 -1.86 2.40
CA PHE A 147 -1.14 -2.94 2.88
C PHE A 147 -2.31 -2.40 3.68
N LEU A 148 -2.07 -1.52 4.64
CA LEU A 148 -3.11 -0.91 5.48
C LEU A 148 -4.15 -0.16 4.62
N ARG A 149 -3.70 0.53 3.58
CA ARG A 149 -4.58 1.22 2.62
C ARG A 149 -5.43 0.23 1.82
N SER A 150 -4.83 -0.89 1.41
CA SER A 150 -5.51 -1.96 0.68
C SER A 150 -6.57 -2.65 1.55
N PHE A 151 -6.26 -2.93 2.82
CA PHE A 151 -7.21 -3.50 3.79
C PHE A 151 -8.38 -2.58 4.10
N TYR A 152 -8.15 -1.28 4.20
CA TYR A 152 -9.24 -0.33 4.43
C TYR A 152 -10.24 -0.29 3.28
N ILE A 153 -9.73 -0.29 2.05
CA ILE A 153 -10.59 -0.37 0.86
C ILE A 153 -11.43 -1.63 0.93
N LEU A 154 -10.81 -2.77 1.25
CA LEU A 154 -11.51 -4.04 1.39
C LEU A 154 -12.59 -4.00 2.47
N ASN A 155 -12.30 -3.42 3.63
CA ASN A 155 -13.26 -3.26 4.72
C ASN A 155 -14.42 -2.33 4.33
N LEU A 156 -14.14 -1.26 3.59
CA LEU A 156 -15.15 -0.34 3.09
C LEU A 156 -16.08 -1.02 2.06
N ILE A 157 -15.54 -1.94 1.26
CA ILE A 157 -16.32 -2.80 0.35
C ILE A 157 -17.22 -3.75 1.15
N PHE A 158 -16.68 -4.48 2.12
CA PHE A 158 -17.46 -5.39 2.97
C PHE A 158 -18.59 -4.67 3.71
N LYS A 159 -18.31 -3.48 4.24
CA LYS A 159 -19.32 -2.67 4.94
C LYS A 159 -20.50 -2.31 4.02
N MET A 160 -20.24 -2.00 2.75
CA MET A 160 -21.33 -1.71 1.81
C MET A 160 -22.10 -2.95 1.38
N GLN A 161 -21.42 -4.08 1.24
CA GLN A 161 -22.07 -5.36 0.95
C GLN A 161 -23.01 -5.81 2.08
N ASN A 162 -22.63 -5.57 3.34
CA ASN A 162 -23.49 -5.89 4.48
C ASN A 162 -24.70 -4.96 4.64
N ILE A 163 -24.55 -3.66 4.32
CA ILE A 163 -25.68 -2.69 4.39
C ILE A 163 -26.79 -3.05 3.38
N GLU A 164 -26.45 -3.75 2.28
CA GLU A 164 -27.41 -4.13 1.25
C GLU A 164 -28.12 -5.46 1.54
N ASN A 165 -27.57 -6.31 2.41
CA ASN A 165 -28.20 -7.57 2.85
C ASN A 165 -29.24 -7.38 3.98
N ASP A 166 -29.30 -6.20 4.60
CA ASP A 166 -30.24 -5.84 5.68
C ASP A 166 -31.42 -4.96 5.19
N ASN A 167 -31.58 -4.75 3.88
CA ASN A 167 -32.74 -4.09 3.25
C ASN A 167 -33.53 -5.07 2.37
#